data_AF-A0A7W1REB7-F1
#
_entry.id   AF-A0A7W1REB7-F1
#
_cell.length_a   1.000
_cell.length_b   1.000
_cell.length_c   1.000
_cell.angle_alpha   90.00
_cell.angle_beta   90.00
_cell.angle_gamma   90.00
#
_symmetry.space_group_name_H-M   'P 1'
#
loop_
_entity.id
_entity.type
_entity.pdbx_description
1 polymer ?
#
loop_
_entity_poly.entity_id
_entity_poly.type
_entity_poly.pdbx_seq_one_letter_code
_entity_poly.pdbx_strand_id
1 'polypeptide(L)' 'MEKLFKGHKAVALLGARQCGKTTLARMYARSLPRQELIHAFDLENPVDLVRLTNPITILRQLSGLIIIEEIQRRPEIFLP' A
#
# COMPACT_ATOMS: atom_id res chain seq x y z
N MET A 1 9.85 -9.77 -0.13
CA MET A 1 8.39 -9.58 0.05
C MET A 1 7.62 -10.89 -0.06
N GLU A 2 7.83 -11.69 -1.11
CA GLU A 2 7.10 -12.96 -1.32
C GLU A 2 7.08 -13.88 -0.09
N LYS A 3 8.24 -14.11 0.56
CA LYS A 3 8.31 -14.91 1.81
C LYS A 3 7.44 -14.34 2.94
N LEU A 4 7.32 -13.02 3.06
CA LEU A 4 6.51 -12.38 4.11
C LEU A 4 5.02 -12.56 3.83
N PHE A 5 4.59 -12.38 2.58
CA PHE A 5 3.19 -12.55 2.16
C PHE A 5 2.69 -14.00 2.20
N LYS A 6 3.58 -15.01 2.35
CA LYS A 6 3.17 -16.39 2.64
C LYS A 6 2.51 -16.54 4.02
N GLY A 7 2.84 -15.68 4.99
CA GLY A 7 2.33 -15.76 6.36
C GLY A 7 1.57 -14.53 6.84
N HIS A 8 1.62 -13.42 6.10
CA HIS A 8 1.06 -12.14 6.53
C HIS A 8 0.19 -11.54 5.43
N LYS A 9 -0.97 -11.00 5.83
CA LYS A 9 -1.88 -10.29 4.91
C LYS A 9 -1.42 -8.86 4.59
N ALA A 10 -0.54 -8.30 5.41
CA ALA A 10 0.04 -6.97 5.24
C ALA A 10 1.53 -6.99 5.61
N VAL A 11 2.32 -6.16 4.95
CA VAL A 11 3.76 -5.99 5.20
C VAL A 11 4.07 -4.49 5.22
N ALA A 12 4.66 -4.02 6.32
CA ALA A 12 5.14 -2.65 6.41
C ALA A 12 6.61 -2.56 5.96
N LEU A 13 6.91 -1.61 5.09
CA LEU A 13 8.28 -1.23 4.77
C LEU A 13 8.66 0.00 5.59
N LEU A 14 9.53 -0.19 6.58
CA LEU A 14 10.02 0.87 7.46
C LEU A 14 11.47 1.24 7.10
N GLY A 15 11.84 2.51 7.28
CA GLY A 15 13.18 3.00 7.02
C GLY A 15 13.22 4.51 6.75
N ALA A 16 14.43 5.07 6.79
CA ALA A 16 14.67 6.51 6.57
C ALA A 16 14.09 7.04 5.25
N ARG A 17 13.86 8.35 5.17
CA ARG A 17 13.43 9.00 3.91
C ARG A 17 14.48 8.72 2.82
N GLN A 18 14.02 8.48 1.59
CA GLN A 18 14.86 8.22 0.40
C GLN A 18 15.76 6.96 0.45
N CYS A 19 15.50 5.99 1.33
CA CYS A 19 16.23 4.70 1.29
C CYS A 19 15.70 3.68 0.25
N GLY A 20 14.79 4.09 -0.65
CA GLY A 20 14.29 3.24 -1.74
C GLY A 20 13.08 2.35 -1.42
N LYS A 21 12.33 2.62 -0.34
CA LYS A 21 11.13 1.83 0.05
C LYS A 21 10.09 1.74 -1.07
N THR A 22 9.71 2.89 -1.62
CA THR A 22 8.77 2.99 -2.75
C THR A 22 9.27 2.20 -3.96
N THR A 23 10.56 2.31 -4.27
CA THR A 23 11.19 1.55 -5.36
C THR A 23 11.05 0.05 -5.12
N LEU A 24 11.34 -0.43 -3.91
CA LEU A 24 11.21 -1.85 -3.56
C LEU A 24 9.76 -2.36 -3.67
N ALA A 25 8.78 -1.57 -3.21
CA ALA A 25 7.36 -1.91 -3.32
C ALA A 25 6.93 -2.02 -4.79
N ARG A 26 7.32 -1.06 -5.64
CA ARG A 26 7.01 -1.05 -7.07
C ARG A 26 7.72 -2.18 -7.83
N MET A 27 8.95 -2.50 -7.48
CA MET A 27 9.67 -3.65 -8.05
C MET A 27 8.95 -4.97 -7.74
N TYR A 28 8.50 -5.16 -6.50
CA TYR A 28 7.70 -6.32 -6.15
C TYR A 28 6.37 -6.36 -6.89
N ALA A 29 5.66 -5.22 -6.96
CA ALA A 29 4.42 -5.10 -7.72
C ALA A 29 4.60 -5.55 -9.18
N ARG A 30 5.62 -5.04 -9.87
CA ARG A 30 5.95 -5.40 -11.26
C ARG A 30 6.33 -6.87 -11.45
N SER A 31 6.78 -7.57 -10.39
CA SER A 31 7.09 -9.00 -10.46
C SER A 31 5.86 -9.91 -10.39
N LEU A 32 4.69 -9.38 -10.03
CA LEU A 32 3.45 -10.17 -9.93
C LEU A 32 2.80 -10.37 -11.31
N PRO A 33 2.14 -11.51 -11.57
CA PRO A 33 1.56 -11.81 -12.88
C PRO A 33 0.30 -11.00 -13.22
N ARG A 34 -0.53 -10.66 -12.22
CA ARG A 34 -1.81 -9.94 -12.39
C ARG A 34 -1.65 -8.45 -12.12
N GLN A 35 -1.08 -7.72 -13.07
CA GLN A 35 -0.81 -6.29 -12.95
C GLN A 35 -2.10 -5.45 -12.77
N GLU A 36 -3.22 -5.92 -13.31
CA GLU A 36 -4.55 -5.30 -13.22
C GLU A 36 -5.14 -5.30 -11.80
N LEU A 37 -4.63 -6.16 -10.91
CA LEU A 37 -5.04 -6.27 -9.50
C LEU A 37 -4.05 -5.57 -8.55
N ILE A 38 -3.30 -4.59 -9.07
CA ILE A 38 -2.36 -3.79 -8.29
C ILE A 38 -2.95 -2.40 -8.13
N HIS A 39 -3.14 -1.99 -6.88
CA HIS A 39 -3.69 -0.68 -6.51
C HIS A 39 -2.65 0.08 -5.70
N ALA A 40 -2.37 1.32 -6.09
CA ALA A 40 -1.46 2.20 -5.36
C ALA A 40 -2.22 3.44 -4.88
N PHE A 41 -1.96 3.83 -3.65
CA PHE A 41 -2.43 5.07 -3.04
C PHE A 41 -1.23 5.82 -2.49
N ASP A 42 -0.96 7.01 -3.02
CA ASP A 42 0.07 7.90 -2.49
C ASP A 42 -0.58 8.97 -1.63
N LEU A 43 -0.38 8.92 -0.31
CA LEU A 43 -1.03 9.87 0.59
C LEU A 43 -0.43 11.28 0.56
N GLU A 44 0.63 11.54 -0.21
CA GLU A 44 1.02 12.91 -0.57
C GLU A 44 0.11 13.50 -1.66
N ASN A 45 -0.50 12.65 -2.49
CA ASN A 45 -1.45 13.05 -3.51
C ASN A 45 -2.82 13.35 -2.87
N PRO A 46 -3.37 14.57 -3.02
CA PRO A 46 -4.66 14.94 -2.43
C PRO A 46 -5.83 14.07 -2.93
N VAL A 47 -5.78 13.57 -4.17
CA VAL A 47 -6.82 12.70 -4.73
C VAL A 47 -6.86 11.36 -3.99
N ASP A 48 -5.71 10.73 -3.78
CA ASP A 48 -5.63 9.45 -3.08
C ASP A 48 -5.92 9.58 -1.59
N LEU A 49 -5.50 10.70 -0.99
CA LEU A 49 -5.87 11.05 0.38
C LEU A 49 -7.39 11.12 0.56
N VAL A 50 -8.09 11.80 -0.37
CA VAL A 50 -9.56 11.89 -0.37
C VAL A 50 -10.21 10.53 -0.64
N ARG A 51 -9.68 9.73 -1.58
CA ARG A 51 -10.18 8.37 -1.85
C ARG A 51 -10.12 7.47 -0.61
N LEU A 52 -9.11 7.65 0.25
CA LEU A 52 -8.96 6.92 1.51
C LEU A 52 -9.66 7.60 2.70
N THR A 53 -10.55 8.58 2.50
CA THR A 53 -11.34 9.16 3.61
C THR A 53 -12.25 8.11 4.26
N ASN A 54 -12.76 7.16 3.48
CA ASN A 54 -13.45 5.97 4.00
C ASN A 54 -12.71 4.69 3.53
N PRO A 55 -11.66 4.26 4.25
CA PRO A 55 -10.81 3.13 3.86
C PRO A 55 -11.59 1.83 3.71
N ILE A 56 -12.55 1.56 4.60
CA ILE A 56 -13.31 0.30 4.56
C ILE A 56 -14.09 0.19 3.25
N THR A 57 -14.78 1.25 2.85
CA THR A 57 -15.58 1.24 1.61
C THR A 57 -14.71 1.01 0.38
N ILE A 58 -13.60 1.72 0.25
CA ILE A 58 -12.74 1.59 -0.94
C ILE A 58 -11.99 0.26 -0.93
N LEU A 59 -11.34 -0.11 0.18
CA LEU A 59 -10.49 -1.30 0.24
C LEU A 59 -11.30 -2.60 0.12
N ARG A 60 -12.56 -2.63 0.57
CA ARG A 60 -13.43 -3.82 0.42
C ARG A 60 -13.77 -4.16 -1.03
N GLN A 61 -13.70 -3.20 -1.94
CA GLN A 61 -13.99 -3.40 -3.36
C GLN A 61 -12.76 -3.84 -4.15
N LEU A 62 -11.56 -3.70 -3.57
CA LEU A 62 -10.30 -4.01 -4.21
C LEU A 62 -9.86 -5.44 -3.88
N SER A 63 -9.08 -6.01 -4.79
CA SER A 63 -8.46 -7.32 -4.61
C SER A 63 -7.03 -7.30 -5.12
N GLY A 64 -6.22 -8.28 -4.74
CA GLY A 64 -4.81 -8.32 -5.10
C GLY A 64 -3.94 -7.47 -4.17
N LEU A 65 -2.90 -6.85 -4.73
CA LEU A 65 -1.91 -6.10 -3.96
C LEU A 65 -2.32 -4.64 -3.84
N ILE A 66 -2.45 -4.16 -2.60
CA ILE A 66 -2.70 -2.76 -2.29
C ILE A 66 -1.43 -2.17 -1.67
N ILE A 67 -0.91 -1.12 -2.29
CA ILE A 67 0.26 -0.37 -1.84
C ILE A 67 -0.25 0.99 -1.33
N ILE A 68 0.07 1.31 -0.09
CA ILE A 68 -0.24 2.63 0.49
C ILE A 68 1.09 3.28 0.85
N GLU A 69 1.45 4.32 0.10
CA GLU A 69 2.66 5.11 0.32
C GLU A 69 2.39 6.24 1.32
N GLU A 70 3.41 6.59 2.12
CA GLU A 70 3.33 7.63 3.16
C GLU A 70 2.15 7.45 4.15
N ILE A 71 1.88 6.19 4.52
CA ILE A 71 0.76 5.79 5.42
C ILE A 71 0.72 6.57 6.75
N GLN A 72 1.86 7.07 7.23
CA GLN A 72 1.93 7.89 8.45
C GLN A 72 1.15 9.21 8.34
N ARG A 73 0.71 9.62 7.13
CA ARG A 73 -0.22 10.75 6.94
C ARG A 73 -1.65 10.44 7.38
N ARG A 74 -1.99 9.16 7.58
CA ARG A 74 -3.31 8.69 8.04
C ARG A 74 -3.15 7.61 9.13
N PRO A 75 -2.54 7.96 10.29
CA PRO A 75 -2.27 6.99 11.36
C PRO A 75 -3.54 6.34 11.92
N GLU A 76 -4.69 7.00 11.80
CA GLU A 76 -5.99 6.53 12.26
C GLU A 76 -6.50 5.28 11.53
N ILE A 77 -5.93 4.94 10.37
CA ILE A 77 -6.30 3.71 9.64
C ILE A 77 -6.00 2.44 10.46
N PHE A 78 -5.07 2.51 11.41
CA PHE A 78 -4.71 1.40 12.30
C PHE A 78 -5.27 1.54 13.71
N LEU A 79 -6.06 2.59 13.99
CA LEU A 79 -6.70 2.73 15.30
C LEU A 79 -7.90 1.76 15.40
N PRO A 80 -8.15 1.21 16.61
CA PRO A 80 -9.23 0.25 16.84
C PRO A 80 -10.64 0.85 16.70
#